data_AF-A0A7V9UDF9-F1
#
_entry.id   AF-A0A7V9UDF9-F1
#
_cell.length_a   1.000
_cell.length_b   1.000
_cell.length_c   1.000
_cell.angle_alpha   90.00
_cell.angle_beta   90.00
_cell.angle_gamma   90.00
#
_symmetry.space_group_name_H-M   'P 1'
#
loop_
_entity.id
_entity.type
_entity.pdbx_description
1 polymer ?
#
loop_
_entity_poly.entity_id
_entity_poly.type
_entity_poly.pdbx_seq_one_letter_code
_entity_poly.pdbx_strand_id
1 'polypeptide(L)' 'MKVVRNDTGLDQPDVGDLIVVLLASTLSDLRDRLYQDGFDKASELVADLVEIVDDHVERLVP' A
#
# COMPACT_ATOMS: atom_id res chain seq x y z
N MET A 1 -6.70 -10.51 25.71
CA MET A 1 -6.71 -10.79 24.26
C MET A 1 -5.40 -11.51 23.95
N LYS A 2 -5.43 -12.80 23.62
CA LYS A 2 -4.24 -13.63 23.45
C LYS A 2 -3.83 -13.56 21.98
N VAL A 3 -2.68 -12.95 21.70
CA VAL A 3 -2.05 -13.00 20.37
C VAL A 3 -1.63 -14.45 20.14
N VAL A 4 -2.32 -15.15 19.23
CA VAL A 4 -1.94 -16.48 18.79
C VAL A 4 -0.80 -16.27 17.79
N ARG A 5 0.44 -16.51 18.24
CA ARG A 5 1.58 -16.60 17.32
C ARG A 5 1.46 -17.94 16.59
N ASN A 6 1.45 -17.89 15.27
CA ASN A 6 1.42 -19.08 14.42
C ASN A 6 2.84 -19.66 14.36
N ASP A 7 3.06 -20.83 14.96
CA ASP A 7 4.38 -21.45 15.16
C ASP A 7 4.93 -22.19 13.91
N THR A 8 4.50 -21.80 12.71
CA THR A 8 5.15 -22.21 11.45
C THR A 8 6.08 -21.07 11.04
N GLY A 9 7.39 -21.29 10.98
CA GLY A 9 8.40 -20.28 10.61
C GLY A 9 8.34 -19.76 9.16
N LEU A 10 7.13 -19.68 8.60
CA LEU A 10 6.75 -18.96 7.41
C LEU A 10 5.74 -17.92 7.90
N ASP A 11 6.13 -16.64 7.94
CA ASP A 11 5.17 -15.55 8.15
C ASP A 11 4.11 -15.69 7.04
N GLN A 12 2.93 -16.19 7.41
CA GLN A 12 1.82 -16.22 6.47
C GLN A 12 1.46 -14.78 6.16
N PRO A 13 1.21 -14.42 4.88
CA PRO A 13 0.81 -13.07 4.52
C PRO A 13 -0.38 -12.67 5.39
N ASP A 14 -0.23 -11.57 6.13
CA ASP A 14 -1.33 -11.06 6.94
C ASP A 14 -2.39 -10.44 6.02
N VAL A 15 -3.65 -10.46 6.46
CA VAL A 15 -4.72 -9.73 5.76
C VAL A 15 -4.37 -8.24 5.69
N GLY A 16 -3.65 -7.72 6.70
CA GLY A 16 -3.06 -6.38 6.68
C GLY A 16 -2.19 -6.14 5.45
N ASP A 17 -1.27 -7.06 5.15
CA ASP A 17 -0.34 -6.96 4.01
C ASP A 17 -1.11 -6.88 2.68
N LEU A 18 -2.13 -7.73 2.53
CA LEU A 18 -3.00 -7.71 1.35
C LEU A 18 -3.74 -6.37 1.22
N ILE A 19 -4.25 -5.83 2.31
CA ILE A 19 -4.94 -4.52 2.31
C ILE A 19 -3.98 -3.41 1.85
N VAL A 20 -2.72 -3.44 2.30
CA VAL A 20 -1.73 -2.44 1.92
C VAL A 20 -1.41 -2.50 0.42
N VAL A 21 -1.23 -3.70 -0.14
CA VAL A 21 -1.00 -3.87 -1.59
C VAL A 21 -2.17 -3.37 -2.43
N LEU A 22 -3.40 -3.65 -2.00
CA LEU A 22 -4.62 -3.16 -2.66
C LEU A 22 -4.75 -1.65 -2.57
N LEU A 23 -4.39 -1.06 -1.42
CA LEU A 23 -4.35 0.38 -1.22
C LEU A 23 -3.31 1.03 -2.14
N ALA A 24 -2.10 0.47 -2.26
CA ALA A 24 -1.04 0.97 -3.14
C ALA A 24 -1.51 1.07 -4.60
N SER A 25 -2.15 0.00 -5.07
CA SER A 25 -2.71 -0.07 -6.43
C SER A 25 -3.81 0.97 -6.64
N THR A 26 -4.70 1.10 -5.66
CA THR A 26 -5.82 2.06 -5.72
C THR A 26 -5.33 3.51 -5.75
N LEU A 27 -4.32 3.84 -4.94
CA LEU A 27 -3.73 5.18 -4.90
C LEU A 27 -2.96 5.50 -6.19
N SER A 28 -2.25 4.53 -6.76
CA SER A 28 -1.57 4.69 -8.05
C SER A 28 -2.55 5.02 -9.18
N ASP A 29 -3.64 4.26 -9.28
CA ASP A 29 -4.70 4.52 -10.27
C ASP A 29 -5.38 5.88 -10.05
N LEU A 30 -5.59 6.27 -8.79
CA LEU A 30 -6.16 7.57 -8.46
C LEU A 30 -5.24 8.72 -8.86
N ARG A 31 -3.93 8.63 -8.58
CA ARG A 31 -2.92 9.61 -9.01
C ARG A 31 -2.99 9.80 -10.52
N ASP A 32 -2.90 8.70 -11.27
CA ASP A 32 -2.85 8.75 -12.73
C ASP A 32 -4.12 9.36 -13.31
N ARG A 33 -5.28 9.06 -12.72
CA ARG A 33 -6.54 9.66 -13.14
C ARG A 33 -6.64 11.15 -12.81
N LEU A 34 -6.20 11.56 -11.62
CA LEU A 34 -6.15 12.98 -11.24
C LEU A 34 -5.23 13.77 -12.17
N TYR A 35 -4.09 13.20 -12.55
CA TYR A 35 -3.19 13.81 -13.53
C TYR A 35 -3.85 13.95 -14.90
N GLN A 36 -4.50 12.89 -15.39
CA GLN A 36 -5.22 12.91 -16.68
C GLN A 36 -6.38 13.92 -16.70
N ASP A 37 -7.05 14.10 -15.57
CA ASP A 37 -8.16 15.04 -15.42
C ASP A 37 -7.69 16.50 -15.18
N GLY A 38 -6.37 16.75 -15.09
CA GLY A 38 -5.78 18.08 -14.92
C GLY A 38 -5.73 18.59 -13.47
N PHE A 39 -5.87 17.69 -12.48
CA PHE A 39 -5.78 18.00 -11.06
C PHE A 39 -4.36 17.83 -10.52
N ASP A 40 -3.39 18.58 -11.07
CA ASP A 40 -1.94 18.42 -10.80
C ASP A 40 -1.59 18.34 -9.30
N LYS A 41 -2.06 19.31 -8.50
CA LYS A 41 -1.78 19.34 -7.05
C LYS A 41 -2.35 18.15 -6.29
N ALA A 42 -3.51 17.66 -6.70
CA ALA A 42 -4.13 16.50 -6.07
C ALA A 42 -3.37 15.22 -6.48
N SER A 43 -2.95 15.13 -7.75
CA SER A 43 -2.08 14.06 -8.22
C SER A 43 -0.76 14.02 -7.46
N GLU A 44 -0.09 15.16 -7.28
CA GLU A 44 1.16 15.26 -6.50
C GLU A 44 0.97 14.76 -5.06
N LEU A 45 -0.09 15.20 -4.38
CA LEU A 45 -0.40 14.73 -3.03
C LEU A 45 -0.63 13.21 -2.98
N VAL A 46 -1.32 12.63 -3.97
CA VAL A 46 -1.53 11.18 -4.02
C VAL A 46 -0.22 10.46 -4.35
N ALA A 47 0.67 11.04 -5.15
CA ALA A 47 2.00 10.49 -5.40
C ALA A 47 2.82 10.36 -4.10
N ASP A 48 2.79 11.38 -3.23
CA ASP A 48 3.44 11.32 -1.92
C ASP A 48 2.88 10.17 -1.06
N LEU A 49 1.56 9.94 -1.13
CA LEU A 49 0.91 8.83 -0.42
C LEU A 49 1.28 7.47 -0.99
N VAL A 50 1.41 7.36 -2.33
CA VAL A 50 1.88 6.14 -3.00
C VAL A 50 3.29 5.80 -2.53
N GLU A 51 4.21 6.77 -2.46
CA GLU A 51 5.58 6.55 -1.99
C GLU A 51 5.61 5.99 -0.57
N ILE A 52 4.81 6.53 0.35
CA ILE A 52 4.71 6.03 1.74
C ILE A 52 4.20 4.58 1.79
N VAL A 53 3.25 4.23 0.93
CA VAL A 53 2.66 2.90 0.89
C VAL A 53 3.61 1.89 0.22
N ASP A 54 4.27 2.29 -0.86
CA ASP A 54 5.27 1.46 -1.56
C ASP A 54 6.45 1.14 -0.63
N ASP A 55 6.94 2.12 0.13
CA ASP A 55 7.93 1.94 1.20
C ASP A 55 7.52 0.88 2.23
N HIS A 56 6.21 0.77 2.51
CA HIS A 56 5.69 -0.26 3.40
C HIS A 56 5.69 -1.63 2.72
N VAL A 57 5.23 -1.70 1.46
CA VAL A 57 5.21 -2.94 0.67
C VAL A 57 6.62 -3.49 0.48
N GLU A 58 7.62 -2.65 0.21
CA GLU A 58 9.01 -3.07 0.08
C GLU A 58 9.54 -3.73 1.36
N ARG A 59 9.07 -3.30 2.53
CA ARG A 59 9.44 -3.91 3.83
C ARG A 59 8.71 -5.23 4.11
N LEU A 60 7.63 -5.52 3.37
CA LEU A 60 6.90 -6.79 3.47
C LEU A 60 7.55 -7.90 2.63
N VAL A 61 8.38 -7.55 1.64
CA VAL A 61 9.10 -8.53 0.83
C VAL A 61 10.42 -8.90 1.54
N PRO A 62 10.60 -10.16 1.98
CA PRO A 62 11.81 -10.60 2.69
C PRO A 62 13.07 -10.66 1.81
#